data_AF-A0A2G9P5I1-F1
#
_entry.id   AF-A0A2G9P5I1-F1
#
_cell.length_a   1.000
_cell.length_b   1.000
_cell.length_c   1.000
_cell.angle_alpha   90.00
_cell.angle_beta   90.00
_cell.angle_gamma   90.00
#
_symmetry.space_group_name_H-M   'P 1'
#
loop_
_entity.id
_entity.type
_entity.pdbx_description
1 polymer ?
#
loop_
_entity_poly.entity_id
_entity_poly.type
_entity_poly.pdbx_seq_one_letter_code
_entity_poly.pdbx_strand_id
1 'polypeptide(L)'
;MKSRTKFEKQIIGLCLGFMLLVGIASGTFFMTQNAPNIEYTYGWKPALAWLKDNTPKDAKMFNWWDEGHWITFMGERAVIEDNRNIDLNADIDAAKFTLTQSTEEANQLIEKYGSDYIIFGSDLLEKQNSMVIYAYLNEPERKNTEYGAYFSREFTCNASKDKLSGAVTYSCGENVFTPEQINAFPTQYITKPNTMFSETVPGFIYREKKNQRIYLFNASSNKTMLIRIWFEDPTISKFPVVYENAGVKIFKVNKS
;
A
#
# COMPACT_ATOMS: atom_id res chain seq x y z
N MET A 1 57.27 6.38 24.25
CA MET A 1 56.40 5.58 23.36
C MET A 1 57.28 4.93 22.29
N LYS A 2 57.43 3.59 22.25
CA LYS A 2 58.30 2.93 21.25
C LYS A 2 57.74 3.16 19.84
N SER A 3 58.58 3.66 18.93
CA SER A 3 58.25 3.83 17.51
C SER A 3 58.09 2.46 16.84
N ARG A 4 56.93 2.20 16.23
CA ARG A 4 56.65 0.94 15.52
C ARG A 4 57.57 0.78 14.31
N THR A 5 58.03 -0.45 14.06
CA THR A 5 58.91 -0.76 12.93
C THR A 5 58.19 -0.61 11.59
N LYS A 6 58.93 -0.44 10.49
CA LYS A 6 58.35 -0.33 9.14
C LYS A 6 57.50 -1.56 8.78
N PHE A 7 57.95 -2.74 9.19
CA PHE A 7 57.25 -4.01 8.99
C PHE A 7 55.93 -4.07 9.80
N GLU A 8 55.95 -3.65 11.07
CA GLU A 8 54.73 -3.56 11.89
C GLU A 8 53.69 -2.61 11.29
N LYS A 9 54.13 -1.45 10.76
CA LYS A 9 53.22 -0.50 10.09
C LYS A 9 52.61 -1.10 8.82
N GLN A 10 53.38 -1.88 8.06
CA GLN A 10 52.89 -2.57 6.87
C GLN A 10 51.87 -3.66 7.22
N ILE A 11 52.15 -4.50 8.23
CA ILE A 11 51.20 -5.53 8.70
C ILE A 11 49.90 -4.89 9.18
N ILE A 12 49.99 -3.84 9.99
CA ILE A 12 48.80 -3.16 10.51
C ILE A 12 47.99 -2.54 9.37
N GLY A 13 48.64 -1.91 8.38
CA GLY A 13 47.97 -1.41 7.19
C GLY A 13 47.26 -2.51 6.40
N LEU A 14 47.88 -3.69 6.28
CA LEU A 14 47.32 -4.85 5.60
C LEU A 14 46.11 -5.42 6.36
N CYS A 15 46.20 -5.54 7.69
CA CYS A 15 45.09 -5.99 8.53
C CYS A 15 43.91 -5.00 8.49
N LEU A 16 44.17 -3.69 8.57
CA LEU A 16 43.12 -2.67 8.48
C LEU A 16 42.48 -2.64 7.09
N GLY A 17 43.29 -2.77 6.03
CA GLY A 17 42.79 -2.89 4.66
C GLY A 17 41.91 -4.13 4.49
N PHE A 18 42.33 -5.27 5.03
CA PHE A 18 41.54 -6.50 5.01
C PHE A 18 40.23 -6.36 5.80
N MET A 19 40.25 -5.81 7.02
CA MET A 19 39.03 -5.55 7.79
C MET A 19 38.07 -4.62 7.07
N LEU A 20 38.57 -3.57 6.43
CA LEU A 20 37.75 -2.65 5.63
C LEU A 20 37.11 -3.38 4.44
N LEU A 21 37.88 -4.17 3.70
CA LEU A 21 37.39 -4.92 2.55
C LEU A 21 36.34 -5.96 2.94
N VAL A 22 36.59 -6.71 4.02
CA VAL A 22 35.62 -7.67 4.55
C VAL A 22 34.37 -6.96 5.07
N GLY A 23 34.50 -5.81 5.73
CA GLY A 23 33.37 -5.00 6.17
C GLY A 23 32.50 -4.51 5.01
N ILE A 24 33.12 -3.98 3.94
CA ILE A 24 32.40 -3.56 2.73
C ILE A 24 31.74 -4.78 2.07
N ALA A 25 32.46 -5.88 1.86
CA ALA A 25 31.93 -7.07 1.23
C ALA A 25 30.76 -7.68 2.03
N SER A 26 30.89 -7.77 3.35
CA SER A 26 29.83 -8.23 4.24
C SER A 26 28.61 -7.29 4.20
N GLY A 27 28.83 -5.97 4.19
CA GLY A 27 27.76 -4.99 4.08
C GLY A 27 27.02 -5.10 2.75
N THR A 28 27.74 -5.17 1.63
CA THR A 28 27.15 -5.36 0.30
C THR A 28 26.38 -6.68 0.22
N PHE A 29 26.97 -7.79 0.68
CA PHE A 29 26.31 -9.09 0.70
C PHE A 29 25.01 -9.04 1.52
N PHE A 30 25.06 -8.49 2.73
CA PHE A 30 23.89 -8.33 3.59
C PHE A 30 22.79 -7.50 2.92
N MET A 31 23.13 -6.37 2.30
CA MET A 31 22.17 -5.52 1.59
C MET A 31 21.55 -6.21 0.37
N THR A 32 22.31 -7.01 -0.38
CA THR A 32 21.75 -7.76 -1.52
C THR A 32 20.79 -8.87 -1.11
N GLN A 33 21.00 -9.48 0.05
CA GLN A 33 20.12 -10.54 0.57
C GLN A 33 18.90 -9.97 1.31
N ASN A 34 19.02 -8.77 1.87
CA ASN A 34 17.98 -8.10 2.66
C ASN A 34 17.61 -6.75 2.06
N ALA A 35 17.42 -6.72 0.73
CA ALA A 35 16.98 -5.49 0.09
C ALA A 35 15.65 -5.04 0.73
N PRO A 36 15.51 -3.75 1.05
CA PRO A 36 14.31 -3.26 1.71
C PRO A 36 13.09 -3.53 0.82
N ASN A 37 11.96 -3.84 1.44
CA ASN A 37 10.72 -4.18 0.75
C ASN A 37 10.26 -3.12 -0.26
N ILE A 38 10.62 -1.84 -0.06
CA ILE A 38 10.35 -0.78 -1.04
C ILE A 38 11.00 -1.00 -2.42
N GLU A 39 12.07 -1.81 -2.51
CA GLU A 39 12.66 -2.20 -3.79
C GLU A 39 11.76 -3.15 -4.59
N TYR A 40 10.94 -3.93 -3.89
CA TYR A 40 10.05 -4.92 -4.49
C TYR A 40 8.62 -4.38 -4.68
N THR A 41 8.24 -3.31 -3.98
CA THR A 41 6.96 -2.62 -4.15
C THR A 41 7.07 -1.46 -5.14
N TYR A 42 7.15 -1.80 -6.43
CA TYR A 42 7.46 -0.88 -7.53
C TYR A 42 6.66 0.44 -7.57
N GLY A 43 5.46 0.50 -6.97
CA GLY A 43 4.64 1.71 -6.92
C GLY A 43 5.09 2.78 -5.92
N TRP A 44 5.76 2.41 -4.83
CA TRP A 44 6.04 3.34 -3.72
C TRP A 44 7.12 4.36 -4.02
N LYS A 45 8.29 3.97 -4.57
CA LYS A 45 9.36 4.94 -4.89
C LYS A 45 8.88 6.06 -5.83
N PRO A 46 8.21 5.76 -6.97
CA PRO A 46 7.70 6.81 -7.83
C PRO A 46 6.61 7.67 -7.15
N ALA A 47 5.77 7.07 -6.30
CA ALA A 47 4.76 7.80 -5.55
C ALA A 47 5.37 8.80 -4.55
N LEU A 48 6.41 8.37 -3.84
CA LEU A 48 7.11 9.22 -2.87
C LEU A 48 7.89 10.35 -3.54
N ALA A 49 8.51 10.09 -4.69
CA ALA A 49 9.13 11.12 -5.51
C ALA A 49 8.08 12.14 -6.01
N TRP A 50 6.95 11.66 -6.53
CA TRP A 50 5.85 12.52 -6.94
C TRP A 50 5.35 13.38 -5.78
N LEU A 51 5.14 12.77 -4.61
CA LEU A 51 4.68 13.44 -3.40
C LEU A 51 5.66 14.53 -2.95
N LYS A 52 6.97 14.25 -2.99
CA LYS A 52 8.02 15.23 -2.67
C LYS A 52 8.05 16.42 -3.63
N ASP A 53 7.80 16.20 -4.91
CA ASP A 53 7.93 17.23 -5.95
C ASP A 53 6.62 17.99 -6.23
N ASN A 54 5.46 17.41 -5.93
CA ASN A 54 4.14 17.92 -6.35
C ASN A 54 3.22 18.36 -5.20
N THR A 55 3.66 18.25 -3.94
CA THR A 55 2.87 18.69 -2.77
C THR A 55 3.62 19.75 -1.96
N PRO A 56 2.93 20.65 -1.21
CA PRO A 56 3.57 21.59 -0.30
C PRO A 56 4.44 20.88 0.75
N LYS A 57 5.56 21.48 1.17
CA LYS A 57 6.50 20.87 2.14
C LYS A 57 5.88 20.59 3.50
N ASP A 58 4.91 21.39 3.90
CA ASP A 58 4.14 21.28 5.14
C ASP A 58 2.88 20.41 4.99
N ALA A 59 2.64 19.83 3.81
CA ALA A 59 1.48 18.97 3.60
C ALA A 59 1.51 17.74 4.51
N LYS A 60 0.36 17.43 5.09
CA LYS A 60 0.18 16.31 6.02
C LYS A 60 -0.57 15.15 5.38
N MET A 61 -0.01 13.95 5.49
CA MET A 61 -0.53 12.72 4.89
C MET A 61 -1.35 11.94 5.92
N PHE A 62 -2.54 11.53 5.53
CA PHE A 62 -3.29 10.46 6.18
C PHE A 62 -2.85 9.13 5.55
N ASN A 63 -2.32 8.21 6.36
CA ASN A 63 -1.66 6.99 5.90
C ASN A 63 -1.83 5.86 6.91
N TRP A 64 -1.47 4.64 6.52
CA TRP A 64 -1.26 3.54 7.46
C TRP A 64 0.20 3.52 7.95
N TRP A 65 0.46 3.00 9.15
CA TRP A 65 1.78 3.05 9.78
C TRP A 65 2.87 2.28 9.04
N ASP A 66 2.50 1.23 8.28
CA ASP A 66 3.44 0.40 7.52
C ASP A 66 4.35 1.27 6.63
N GLU A 67 3.81 2.32 5.99
CA GLU A 67 4.56 3.14 5.03
C GLU A 67 4.90 4.55 5.54
N GLY A 68 4.48 4.90 6.75
CA GLY A 68 4.69 6.22 7.33
C GLY A 68 6.16 6.66 7.37
N HIS A 69 7.07 5.72 7.62
CA HIS A 69 8.51 5.97 7.63
C HIS A 69 9.09 6.25 6.23
N TRP A 70 8.53 5.64 5.17
CA TRP A 70 8.90 5.96 3.78
C TRP A 70 8.41 7.34 3.36
N ILE A 71 7.17 7.67 3.72
CA ILE A 71 6.56 8.98 3.46
C ILE A 71 7.38 10.08 4.13
N THR A 72 7.77 9.87 5.39
CA THR A 72 8.60 10.82 6.13
C THR A 72 9.99 10.96 5.52
N PHE A 73 10.70 9.85 5.27
CA PHE A 73 12.11 9.89 4.86
C PHE A 73 12.32 10.23 3.38
N MET A 74 11.56 9.61 2.47
CA MET A 74 11.70 9.82 1.02
C MET A 74 10.72 10.87 0.48
N GLY A 75 9.48 10.85 0.98
CA GLY A 75 8.46 11.84 0.59
C GLY A 75 8.69 13.22 1.20
N GLU A 76 9.44 13.31 2.31
CA GLU A 76 9.66 14.53 3.09
C GLU A 76 8.35 15.20 3.49
N ARG A 77 7.35 14.42 3.93
CA ARG A 77 6.05 14.94 4.40
C ARG A 77 5.71 14.44 5.79
N ALA A 78 4.90 15.24 6.50
CA ALA A 78 4.34 14.83 7.77
C ALA A 78 3.32 13.71 7.57
N VAL A 79 3.27 12.78 8.51
CA VAL A 79 2.35 11.64 8.55
C VAL A 79 1.51 11.71 9.82
N ILE A 80 0.36 11.02 9.83
CA ILE A 80 -0.41 10.84 11.07
C ILE A 80 0.21 9.75 11.96
N GLU A 81 0.84 8.75 11.36
CA GLU A 81 1.44 7.61 12.03
C GLU A 81 2.59 7.01 11.22
N ASP A 82 3.49 6.32 11.91
CA ASP A 82 4.56 5.51 11.35
C ASP A 82 4.84 4.31 12.25
N ASN A 83 5.73 3.41 11.82
CA ASN A 83 6.09 2.18 12.52
C ASN A 83 6.62 2.33 13.96
N ARG A 84 6.80 3.55 14.48
CA ARG A 84 7.07 3.78 15.90
C ARG A 84 5.80 3.66 16.75
N ASN A 85 4.61 3.77 16.15
CA ASN A 85 3.29 3.68 16.77
C ASN A 85 3.20 4.49 18.08
N ILE A 86 3.69 5.74 18.04
CA ILE A 86 3.78 6.61 19.22
C ILE A 86 2.38 7.06 19.67
N ASP A 87 1.47 7.31 18.74
CA ASP A 87 0.08 7.65 19.01
C ASP A 87 -0.85 6.53 18.53
N LEU A 88 -1.21 5.64 19.44
CA LEU A 88 -2.13 4.54 19.17
C LEU A 88 -3.52 5.01 18.69
N ASN A 89 -3.93 6.25 19.01
CA ASN A 89 -5.20 6.76 18.51
C ASN A 89 -5.16 7.02 17.00
N ALA A 90 -3.99 7.40 16.45
CA ALA A 90 -3.81 7.49 15.01
C ALA A 90 -4.06 6.12 14.36
N ASP A 91 -3.43 5.06 14.88
CA ASP A 91 -3.59 3.70 14.33
C ASP A 91 -5.07 3.25 14.35
N ILE A 92 -5.78 3.54 15.45
CA ILE A 92 -7.22 3.23 15.59
C ILE A 92 -8.03 4.01 14.55
N ASP A 93 -7.76 5.30 14.39
CA ASP A 93 -8.51 6.19 13.51
C ASP A 93 -8.22 5.94 12.03
N ALA A 94 -6.98 5.63 11.67
CA ALA A 94 -6.62 5.19 10.33
C ALA A 94 -7.35 3.89 9.97
N ALA A 95 -7.37 2.91 10.89
CA ALA A 95 -8.13 1.68 10.70
C ALA A 95 -9.65 1.94 10.59
N LYS A 96 -10.22 2.80 11.43
CA LYS A 96 -11.63 3.21 11.34
C LYS A 96 -11.95 3.89 10.01
N PHE A 97 -11.08 4.78 9.54
CA PHE A 97 -11.23 5.41 8.23
C PHE A 97 -11.29 4.36 7.12
N THR A 98 -10.45 3.32 7.16
CA THR A 98 -10.48 2.29 6.11
C THR A 98 -11.81 1.52 6.08
N LEU A 99 -12.41 1.27 7.24
CA LEU A 99 -13.59 0.39 7.39
C LEU A 99 -14.93 1.10 7.34
N THR A 100 -14.99 2.39 7.71
CA THR A 100 -16.26 3.10 7.82
C THR A 100 -17.03 3.09 6.49
N GLN A 101 -18.35 3.05 6.56
CA GLN A 101 -19.23 3.20 5.40
C GLN A 101 -19.83 4.61 5.33
N SER A 102 -19.68 5.41 6.40
CA SER A 102 -20.19 6.77 6.50
C SER A 102 -19.18 7.77 5.92
N THR A 103 -19.66 8.60 5.01
CA THR A 103 -18.91 9.73 4.47
C THR A 103 -18.65 10.78 5.55
N GLU A 104 -19.57 10.96 6.49
CA GLU A 104 -19.47 11.91 7.59
C GLU A 104 -18.37 11.51 8.55
N GLU A 105 -18.33 10.23 8.98
CA GLU A 105 -17.27 9.71 9.85
C GLU A 105 -15.89 9.79 9.18
N ALA A 106 -15.79 9.38 7.91
CA ALA A 106 -14.55 9.50 7.14
C ALA A 106 -14.05 10.96 7.09
N ASN A 107 -14.96 11.92 6.86
CA ASN A 107 -14.62 13.34 6.83
C ASN A 107 -14.14 13.85 8.19
N GLN A 108 -14.82 13.47 9.28
CA GLN A 108 -14.43 13.85 10.64
C GLN A 108 -13.04 13.34 11.00
N LEU A 109 -12.71 12.10 10.60
CA LEU A 109 -11.37 11.53 10.83
C LEU A 109 -10.30 12.31 10.06
N ILE A 110 -10.50 12.60 8.78
CA ILE A 110 -9.54 13.40 8.00
C ILE A 110 -9.37 14.81 8.58
N GLU A 111 -10.46 15.46 8.99
CA GLU A 111 -10.46 16.80 9.58
C GLU A 111 -9.77 16.83 10.95
N LYS A 112 -9.97 15.79 11.79
CA LYS A 112 -9.30 15.64 13.10
C LYS A 112 -7.79 15.74 12.96
N TYR A 113 -7.20 15.14 11.93
CA TYR A 113 -5.76 15.18 11.72
C TYR A 113 -5.30 16.37 10.87
N GLY A 114 -6.22 17.13 10.27
CA GLY A 114 -5.91 18.25 9.39
C GLY A 114 -5.14 17.83 8.13
N SER A 115 -5.33 16.59 7.67
CA SER A 115 -4.57 16.02 6.55
C SER A 115 -4.96 16.67 5.22
N ASP A 116 -3.96 16.88 4.36
CA ASP A 116 -4.10 17.47 3.03
C ASP A 116 -4.24 16.40 1.93
N TYR A 117 -3.69 15.22 2.19
CA TYR A 117 -3.70 14.09 1.26
C TYR A 117 -3.90 12.79 2.03
N ILE A 118 -4.41 11.78 1.32
CA ILE A 118 -4.47 10.38 1.75
C ILE A 118 -3.55 9.58 0.84
N ILE A 119 -2.75 8.67 1.37
CA ILE A 119 -1.88 7.80 0.59
C ILE A 119 -1.98 6.37 1.10
N PHE A 120 -2.31 5.43 0.20
CA PHE A 120 -2.45 4.02 0.53
C PHE A 120 -1.84 3.12 -0.54
N GLY A 121 -1.28 1.99 -0.09
CA GLY A 121 -0.93 0.84 -0.91
C GLY A 121 -2.13 -0.09 -1.11
N SER A 122 -2.12 -0.85 -2.20
CA SER A 122 -3.21 -1.77 -2.54
C SER A 122 -3.23 -3.00 -1.64
N ASP A 123 -2.13 -3.29 -0.95
CA ASP A 123 -2.06 -4.33 0.09
C ASP A 123 -3.02 -4.04 1.25
N LEU A 124 -3.33 -2.75 1.52
CA LEU A 124 -4.33 -2.38 2.52
C LEU A 124 -5.73 -2.90 2.16
N LEU A 125 -6.02 -3.07 0.86
CA LEU A 125 -7.29 -3.64 0.42
C LEU A 125 -7.48 -5.08 0.90
N GLU A 126 -6.40 -5.87 0.95
CA GLU A 126 -6.42 -7.24 1.48
C GLU A 126 -6.43 -7.29 3.02
N LYS A 127 -5.89 -6.26 3.67
CA LYS A 127 -5.74 -6.17 5.13
C LYS A 127 -7.01 -5.71 5.86
N GLN A 128 -8.14 -5.47 5.18
CA GLN A 128 -9.38 -4.99 5.81
C GLN A 128 -9.81 -5.82 7.02
N ASN A 129 -9.71 -7.15 6.96
CA ASN A 129 -10.05 -7.98 8.12
C ASN A 129 -9.13 -7.76 9.33
N SER A 130 -7.85 -7.48 9.08
CA SER A 130 -6.89 -7.12 10.13
C SER A 130 -7.13 -5.70 10.66
N MET A 131 -7.64 -4.77 9.84
CA MET A 131 -8.00 -3.42 10.29
C MET A 131 -9.07 -3.45 11.39
N VAL A 132 -9.95 -4.46 11.42
CA VAL A 132 -10.94 -4.65 12.48
C VAL A 132 -10.30 -4.74 13.86
N ILE A 133 -9.11 -5.35 13.96
CA ILE A 133 -8.38 -5.50 15.22
C ILE A 133 -7.97 -4.15 15.78
N TYR A 134 -7.51 -3.24 14.91
CA TYR A 134 -7.06 -1.90 15.28
C TYR A 134 -8.25 -0.96 15.50
N ALA A 135 -9.19 -0.92 14.56
CA ALA A 135 -10.35 -0.03 14.62
C ALA A 135 -11.19 -0.23 15.89
N TYR A 136 -11.27 -1.48 16.38
CA TYR A 136 -12.04 -1.85 17.56
C TYR A 136 -11.18 -2.41 18.68
N LEU A 137 -9.92 -1.94 18.78
CA LEU A 137 -8.99 -2.36 19.82
C LEU A 137 -9.59 -2.22 21.24
N ASN A 138 -10.35 -1.14 21.46
CA ASN A 138 -11.01 -0.81 22.71
C ASN A 138 -12.49 -1.26 22.79
N GLU A 139 -13.00 -1.95 21.76
CA GLU A 139 -14.40 -2.39 21.64
C GLU A 139 -14.45 -3.92 21.39
N PRO A 140 -14.12 -4.76 22.40
CA PRO A 140 -13.88 -6.19 22.20
C PRO A 140 -15.10 -6.97 21.69
N GLU A 141 -16.32 -6.60 22.11
CA GLU A 141 -17.55 -7.25 21.63
C GLU A 141 -17.78 -6.99 20.14
N ARG A 142 -17.63 -5.73 19.72
CA ARG A 142 -17.74 -5.32 18.31
C ARG A 142 -16.66 -5.98 17.46
N LYS A 143 -15.41 -5.97 17.94
CA LYS A 143 -14.30 -6.66 17.29
C LYS A 143 -14.63 -8.13 17.03
N ASN A 144 -15.11 -8.86 18.04
CA ASN A 144 -15.42 -10.29 17.89
C ASN A 144 -16.55 -10.57 16.90
N THR A 145 -17.47 -9.62 16.72
CA THR A 145 -18.61 -9.76 15.80
C THR A 145 -18.23 -9.38 14.37
N GLU A 146 -17.40 -8.34 14.19
CA GLU A 146 -16.99 -7.87 12.86
C GLU A 146 -15.77 -8.62 12.32
N TYR A 147 -14.99 -9.28 13.17
CA TYR A 147 -13.84 -10.07 12.73
C TYR A 147 -14.30 -11.25 11.87
N GLY A 148 -13.74 -11.35 10.66
CA GLY A 148 -14.14 -12.32 9.65
C GLY A 148 -15.24 -11.85 8.71
N ALA A 149 -15.84 -10.66 8.94
CA ALA A 149 -16.87 -10.12 8.06
C ALA A 149 -16.31 -9.64 6.71
N TYR A 150 -15.01 -9.34 6.64
CA TYR A 150 -14.35 -8.74 5.48
C TYR A 150 -13.50 -9.78 4.76
N PHE A 151 -13.83 -10.04 3.50
CA PHE A 151 -13.04 -10.88 2.61
C PHE A 151 -12.55 -10.06 1.42
N SER A 152 -11.24 -10.07 1.25
CA SER A 152 -10.54 -9.37 0.17
C SER A 152 -9.37 -10.22 -0.34
N ARG A 153 -9.16 -10.25 -1.65
CA ARG A 153 -7.99 -10.87 -2.30
C ARG A 153 -7.54 -10.02 -3.48
N GLU A 154 -6.24 -9.92 -3.64
CA GLU A 154 -5.55 -9.28 -4.74
C GLU A 154 -4.79 -10.36 -5.53
N PHE A 155 -4.83 -10.25 -6.85
CA PHE A 155 -4.01 -11.07 -7.73
C PHE A 155 -3.19 -10.17 -8.64
N THR A 156 -1.86 -10.31 -8.59
CA THR A 156 -0.98 -9.72 -9.59
C THR A 156 -1.16 -10.44 -10.92
N CYS A 157 -1.32 -9.66 -11.99
CA CYS A 157 -1.55 -10.11 -13.34
C CYS A 157 -0.33 -9.85 -14.21
N ASN A 158 0.19 -10.91 -14.84
CA ASN A 158 1.29 -10.82 -15.80
C ASN A 158 0.77 -10.99 -17.22
N ALA A 159 1.06 -10.03 -18.09
CA ALA A 159 0.76 -10.15 -19.51
C ALA A 159 1.76 -11.10 -20.18
N SER A 160 1.25 -12.10 -20.90
CA SER A 160 2.03 -12.98 -21.75
C SER A 160 1.60 -12.79 -23.19
N LYS A 161 2.57 -12.80 -24.11
CA LYS A 161 2.31 -12.75 -25.55
C LYS A 161 2.75 -14.06 -26.17
N ASP A 162 1.80 -14.78 -26.75
CA ASP A 162 2.09 -15.99 -27.49
C ASP A 162 2.95 -15.67 -28.72
N LYS A 163 4.06 -16.39 -28.87
CA LYS A 163 5.07 -16.10 -29.90
C LYS A 163 4.63 -16.48 -31.31
N LEU A 164 3.63 -17.37 -31.44
CA LEU A 164 3.18 -17.93 -32.72
C LEU A 164 1.93 -17.21 -33.25
N SER A 165 0.91 -17.08 -32.42
CA SER A 165 -0.36 -16.43 -32.73
C SER A 165 -0.35 -14.92 -32.49
N GLY A 166 0.60 -14.42 -31.68
CA GLY A 166 0.62 -13.02 -31.25
C GLY A 166 -0.45 -12.65 -30.22
N ALA A 167 -1.27 -13.61 -29.78
CA ALA A 167 -2.33 -13.41 -28.81
C ALA A 167 -1.76 -13.00 -27.44
N VAL A 168 -2.43 -12.05 -26.79
CA VAL A 168 -2.06 -11.57 -25.45
C VAL A 168 -3.01 -12.18 -24.43
N THR A 169 -2.48 -12.73 -23.34
CA THR A 169 -3.26 -13.23 -22.20
C THR A 169 -2.72 -12.63 -20.90
N TYR A 170 -3.58 -12.57 -19.89
CA TYR A 170 -3.23 -12.08 -18.56
C TYR A 170 -3.34 -13.22 -17.55
N SER A 171 -2.22 -13.62 -16.97
CA SER A 171 -2.18 -14.64 -15.91
C SER A 171 -2.26 -13.94 -14.55
N CYS A 172 -3.37 -14.11 -13.84
CA CYS A 172 -3.64 -13.54 -12.52
C CYS A 172 -3.77 -14.69 -11.51
N GLY A 173 -2.67 -15.03 -10.83
CA GLY A 173 -2.58 -16.29 -10.08
C GLY A 173 -2.71 -17.49 -11.02
N GLU A 174 -3.61 -18.42 -10.68
CA GLU A 174 -3.91 -19.61 -11.50
C GLU A 174 -4.92 -19.32 -12.63
N ASN A 175 -5.52 -18.14 -12.66
CA ASN A 175 -6.52 -17.76 -13.65
C ASN A 175 -5.86 -17.09 -14.86
N VAL A 176 -6.33 -17.42 -16.07
CA VAL A 176 -5.86 -16.80 -17.32
C VAL A 176 -7.04 -16.12 -18.00
N PHE A 177 -6.88 -14.85 -18.35
CA PHE A 177 -7.91 -14.03 -18.99
C PHE A 177 -7.45 -13.56 -20.38
N THR A 178 -8.38 -13.51 -21.33
CA THR A 178 -8.19 -12.75 -22.57
C THR A 178 -8.31 -11.25 -22.32
N PRO A 179 -7.86 -10.38 -23.25
CA PRO A 179 -8.03 -8.94 -23.12
C PRO A 179 -9.50 -8.53 -22.98
N GLU A 180 -10.42 -9.19 -23.68
CA GLU A 180 -11.86 -8.92 -23.61
C GLU A 180 -12.40 -9.27 -22.22
N GLN A 181 -12.01 -10.43 -21.68
CA GLN A 181 -12.45 -10.89 -20.36
C GLN A 181 -11.96 -9.97 -19.24
N ILE A 182 -10.66 -9.64 -19.22
CA ILE A 182 -10.11 -8.79 -18.16
C ILE A 182 -10.67 -7.37 -18.27
N ASN A 183 -10.80 -6.82 -19.48
CA ASN A 183 -11.30 -5.46 -19.66
C ASN A 183 -12.79 -5.30 -19.30
N ALA A 184 -13.55 -6.39 -19.24
CA ALA A 184 -14.93 -6.40 -18.75
C ALA A 184 -15.02 -6.15 -17.24
N PHE A 185 -13.95 -6.38 -16.47
CA PHE A 185 -13.95 -6.02 -15.06
C PHE A 185 -13.89 -4.49 -14.88
N PRO A 186 -14.70 -3.92 -13.98
CA PRO A 186 -14.77 -2.49 -13.77
C PRO A 186 -13.48 -1.95 -13.13
N THR A 187 -13.13 -0.72 -13.49
CA THR A 187 -12.08 0.09 -12.84
C THR A 187 -12.67 1.14 -11.91
N GLN A 188 -13.99 1.19 -11.78
CA GLN A 188 -14.76 2.17 -11.01
C GLN A 188 -15.75 1.44 -10.12
N TYR A 189 -16.16 2.08 -9.04
CA TYR A 189 -17.01 1.51 -8.02
C TYR A 189 -18.34 1.01 -8.58
N ILE A 190 -18.76 -0.18 -8.16
CA ILE A 190 -20.04 -0.77 -8.50
C ILE A 190 -20.82 -1.16 -7.24
N THR A 191 -22.14 -0.98 -7.29
CA THR A 191 -23.05 -1.25 -6.17
C THR A 191 -23.68 -2.65 -6.23
N LYS A 192 -23.70 -3.27 -7.42
CA LYS A 192 -24.24 -4.61 -7.64
C LYS A 192 -23.10 -5.60 -7.89
N PRO A 193 -23.15 -6.80 -7.30
CA PRO A 193 -22.18 -7.87 -7.56
C PRO A 193 -22.06 -8.16 -9.07
N ASN A 194 -20.85 -8.44 -9.54
CA ASN A 194 -20.54 -8.81 -10.92
C ASN A 194 -19.90 -10.20 -11.04
N THR A 195 -19.77 -10.93 -9.93
CA THR A 195 -19.30 -12.32 -9.91
C THR A 195 -20.01 -13.10 -8.79
N MET A 196 -19.89 -14.43 -8.83
CA MET A 196 -20.42 -15.35 -7.81
C MET A 196 -19.29 -16.26 -7.33
N PHE A 197 -18.96 -16.22 -6.03
CA PHE A 197 -18.05 -17.19 -5.41
C PHE A 197 -18.78 -18.49 -5.16
N SER A 198 -18.17 -19.60 -5.59
CA SER A 198 -18.75 -20.95 -5.47
C SER A 198 -20.21 -21.00 -5.93
N GLU A 199 -20.52 -20.24 -7.00
CA GLU A 199 -21.84 -20.12 -7.63
C GLU A 199 -22.98 -19.56 -6.74
N THR A 200 -22.71 -19.27 -5.47
CA THR A 200 -23.75 -19.05 -4.45
C THR A 200 -23.55 -17.76 -3.66
N VAL A 201 -22.32 -17.25 -3.55
CA VAL A 201 -22.02 -16.06 -2.76
C VAL A 201 -21.71 -14.89 -3.69
N PRO A 202 -22.54 -13.83 -3.73
CA PRO A 202 -22.29 -12.69 -4.58
C PRO A 202 -20.98 -11.97 -4.22
N GLY A 203 -20.20 -11.64 -5.25
CA GLY A 203 -18.89 -11.04 -5.13
C GLY A 203 -18.68 -9.86 -6.07
N PHE A 204 -17.62 -9.12 -5.78
CA PHE A 204 -17.19 -7.97 -6.57
C PHE A 204 -15.78 -8.22 -7.08
N ILE A 205 -15.59 -8.17 -8.40
CA ILE A 205 -14.29 -8.19 -9.04
C ILE A 205 -14.01 -6.85 -9.69
N TYR A 206 -12.82 -6.31 -9.45
CA TYR A 206 -12.32 -5.07 -10.05
C TYR A 206 -10.95 -5.31 -10.67
N ARG A 207 -10.50 -4.36 -11.50
CA ARG A 207 -9.14 -4.33 -12.04
C ARG A 207 -8.50 -2.96 -11.91
N GLU A 208 -7.18 -2.91 -11.95
CA GLU A 208 -6.46 -1.67 -12.23
C GLU A 208 -6.57 -1.26 -13.71
N LYS A 209 -6.46 0.05 -13.98
CA LYS A 209 -6.51 0.61 -15.34
C LYS A 209 -5.50 -0.02 -16.31
N LYS A 210 -4.32 -0.40 -15.79
CA LYS A 210 -3.22 -1.03 -16.55
C LYS A 210 -3.27 -2.57 -16.57
N ASN A 211 -4.31 -3.19 -16.02
CA ASN A 211 -4.48 -4.65 -15.94
C ASN A 211 -3.33 -5.39 -15.22
N GLN A 212 -2.65 -4.71 -14.30
CA GLN A 212 -1.53 -5.30 -13.52
C GLN A 212 -2.03 -6.04 -12.28
N ARG A 213 -3.24 -5.72 -11.81
CA ARG A 213 -3.87 -6.34 -10.64
C ARG A 213 -5.37 -6.48 -10.87
N ILE A 214 -5.93 -7.55 -10.33
CA ILE A 214 -7.37 -7.70 -10.11
C ILE A 214 -7.63 -7.88 -8.61
N TYR A 215 -8.82 -7.46 -8.19
CA TYR A 215 -9.21 -7.46 -6.80
C TYR A 215 -10.57 -8.13 -6.63
N LEU A 216 -10.72 -8.86 -5.54
CA LEU A 216 -11.88 -9.66 -5.24
C LEU A 216 -12.40 -9.34 -3.85
N PHE A 217 -13.68 -8.99 -3.75
CA PHE A 217 -14.29 -8.56 -2.49
C PHE A 217 -15.64 -9.23 -2.25
N ASN A 218 -15.93 -9.51 -0.98
CA ASN A 218 -17.32 -9.75 -0.55
C ASN A 218 -18.09 -8.42 -0.39
N ALA A 219 -19.40 -8.52 -0.19
CA ALA A 219 -20.27 -7.34 -0.07
C ALA A 219 -19.90 -6.41 1.10
N SER A 220 -19.42 -6.95 2.23
CA SER A 220 -19.00 -6.14 3.39
C SER A 220 -17.77 -5.32 3.07
N SER A 221 -16.75 -5.93 2.46
CA SER A 221 -15.52 -5.22 2.05
C SER A 221 -15.81 -4.18 0.97
N ASN A 222 -16.71 -4.48 0.02
CA ASN A 222 -17.05 -3.53 -1.04
C ASN A 222 -17.68 -2.22 -0.53
N LYS A 223 -18.25 -2.20 0.68
CA LYS A 223 -18.90 -1.00 1.22
C LYS A 223 -17.96 -0.09 2.00
N THR A 224 -16.75 -0.55 2.31
CA THR A 224 -15.81 0.21 3.12
C THR A 224 -15.31 1.44 2.37
N MET A 225 -15.01 2.51 3.12
CA MET A 225 -14.50 3.76 2.57
C MET A 225 -13.23 3.53 1.76
N LEU A 226 -12.34 2.65 2.22
CA LEU A 226 -11.12 2.29 1.50
C LEU A 226 -11.42 1.80 0.08
N ILE A 227 -12.36 0.87 -0.10
CA ILE A 227 -12.73 0.35 -1.42
C ILE A 227 -13.45 1.41 -2.25
N ARG A 228 -14.37 2.16 -1.63
CA ARG A 228 -15.14 3.20 -2.30
C ARG A 228 -14.22 4.29 -2.87
N ILE A 229 -13.25 4.80 -2.11
CA ILE A 229 -12.29 5.78 -2.64
C ILE A 229 -11.32 5.15 -3.62
N TRP A 230 -10.86 3.92 -3.38
CA TRP A 230 -9.89 3.25 -4.25
C TRP A 230 -10.41 3.06 -5.68
N PHE A 231 -11.70 2.73 -5.82
CA PHE A 231 -12.37 2.62 -7.10
C PHE A 231 -13.22 3.85 -7.45
N GLU A 232 -12.90 5.02 -6.88
CA GLU A 232 -13.45 6.30 -7.32
C GLU A 232 -14.99 6.34 -7.31
N ASP A 233 -15.62 5.94 -6.19
CA ASP A 233 -17.07 6.02 -5.99
C ASP A 233 -17.58 7.44 -6.31
N PRO A 234 -18.47 7.60 -7.31
CA PRO A 234 -18.92 8.92 -7.76
C PRO A 234 -19.71 9.69 -6.69
N THR A 235 -20.17 9.01 -5.64
CA THR A 235 -20.83 9.66 -4.50
C THR A 235 -19.84 10.33 -3.54
N ILE A 236 -18.53 10.09 -3.70
CA ILE A 236 -17.46 10.62 -2.85
C ILE A 236 -16.57 11.56 -3.66
N SER A 237 -16.86 12.87 -3.59
CA SER A 237 -16.09 13.90 -4.30
C SER A 237 -14.98 14.55 -3.46
N LYS A 238 -14.91 14.26 -2.15
CA LYS A 238 -13.95 14.91 -1.24
C LYS A 238 -12.51 14.43 -1.41
N PHE A 239 -12.32 13.23 -1.99
CA PHE A 239 -11.01 12.57 -2.09
C PHE A 239 -10.65 12.22 -3.55
N PRO A 240 -10.51 13.20 -4.46
CA PRO A 240 -10.09 12.93 -5.84
C PRO A 240 -8.69 12.30 -5.90
N VAL A 241 -8.53 11.28 -6.75
CA VAL A 241 -7.23 10.69 -7.06
C VAL A 241 -6.38 11.70 -7.81
N VAL A 242 -5.18 11.99 -7.29
CA VAL A 242 -4.19 12.88 -7.93
C VAL A 242 -2.98 12.12 -8.44
N TYR A 243 -2.79 10.88 -7.98
CA TYR A 243 -1.73 9.99 -8.43
C TYR A 243 -2.16 8.52 -8.30
N GLU A 244 -1.84 7.71 -9.31
CA GLU A 244 -2.06 6.27 -9.33
C GLU A 244 -0.92 5.58 -10.09
N ASN A 245 -0.20 4.68 -9.43
CA ASN A 245 0.81 3.86 -10.09
C ASN A 245 1.11 2.57 -9.31
N ALA A 246 1.05 1.43 -10.02
CA ALA A 246 1.50 0.12 -9.56
C ALA A 246 1.11 -0.20 -8.10
N GLY A 247 -0.19 -0.15 -7.79
CA GLY A 247 -0.70 -0.44 -6.45
C GLY A 247 -0.52 0.66 -5.41
N VAL A 248 -0.19 1.89 -5.77
CA VAL A 248 -0.20 3.05 -4.84
C VAL A 248 -1.10 4.15 -5.39
N LYS A 249 -1.98 4.67 -4.53
CA LYS A 249 -2.86 5.81 -4.84
C LYS A 249 -2.67 6.94 -3.84
N ILE A 250 -2.68 8.17 -4.35
CA ILE A 250 -2.69 9.39 -3.56
C ILE A 250 -3.96 10.16 -3.90
N PHE A 251 -4.69 10.54 -2.86
CA PHE A 251 -5.93 11.31 -2.94
C PHE A 251 -5.68 12.67 -2.33
N LYS A 252 -6.13 13.73 -3.00
CA LYS A 252 -6.11 15.08 -2.42
C LYS A 252 -7.36 15.27 -1.57
N VAL A 253 -7.23 15.89 -0.41
CA VAL A 253 -8.37 16.23 0.44
C VAL A 253 -8.90 17.60 0.04
N ASN A 254 -10.13 17.64 -0.48
CA ASN A 254 -10.84 18.88 -0.72
C ASN A 254 -11.41 19.40 0.61
N LYS A 255 -10.69 20.34 1.23
CA LYS A 255 -11.13 21.00 2.47
C LYS A 255 -12.41 21.80 2.19
N SER A 256 -13.38 21.63 3.09
CA SER A 256 -14.68 22.33 3.05
C SER A 256 -14.55 23.77 3.55
#